data_AF-A0A1F7TMS4-F1
#
_entry.id   AF-A0A1F7TMS4-F1
#
_cell.length_a   1.000
_cell.length_b   1.000
_cell.length_c   1.000
_cell.angle_alpha   90.00
_cell.angle_beta   90.00
_cell.angle_gamma   90.00
#
_symmetry.space_group_name_H-M   'P 1'
#
loop_
_entity.id
_entity.type
_entity.pdbx_description
1 polymer ?
#
loop_
_entity_poly.entity_id
_entity_poly.type
_entity_poly.pdbx_seq_one_letter_code
_entity_poly.pdbx_strand_id
1 'polypeptide(L)'
;MTRHRAVKWFLPAVLAALLLPAAGALVELAEAQSRRLRHGETVIVLPPGNRTFAHRGITYYYHGGTYYRRAPRGWVVVAAPFGAVVPVIPTGYRTVIAGGATYYVDDGVYYRRVIVQNQPQYEVVQAPAPAPAAPVPQQAQGASYCREAQIVISVGGKDETAFTTACREPDGSWRLKP
;
A
#
# COMPACT_ATOMS: atom_id res chain seq x y z
N MET A 1 -29.59 23.09 81.34
CA MET A 1 -30.29 23.46 80.09
C MET A 1 -29.72 24.77 79.58
N THR A 2 -28.70 24.74 78.72
CA THR A 2 -28.16 25.95 78.08
C THR A 2 -27.64 25.59 76.70
N ARG A 3 -28.17 26.27 75.68
CA ARG A 3 -28.05 25.96 74.25
C ARG A 3 -26.68 26.37 73.73
N HIS A 4 -25.91 25.44 73.15
CA HIS A 4 -24.76 25.80 72.32
C HIS A 4 -25.19 25.94 70.85
N ARG A 5 -24.93 27.13 70.32
CA ARG A 5 -25.35 27.64 69.01
C ARG A 5 -24.65 26.89 67.88
N ALA A 6 -25.42 26.34 66.95
CA ALA A 6 -24.92 25.88 65.65
C ALA A 6 -24.55 27.11 64.81
N VAL A 7 -23.26 27.28 64.49
CA VAL A 7 -22.79 28.33 63.58
C VAL A 7 -22.97 27.84 62.16
N LYS A 8 -23.95 28.45 61.50
CA LYS A 8 -24.33 28.27 60.10
C LYS A 8 -23.41 29.15 59.26
N TRP A 9 -22.42 28.57 58.58
CA TRP A 9 -21.65 29.29 57.56
C TRP A 9 -22.29 29.02 56.19
N PHE A 10 -22.97 30.05 55.67
CA PHE A 10 -23.25 30.18 54.25
C PHE A 10 -22.03 30.84 53.60
N LEU A 11 -21.49 30.24 52.55
CA LEU A 11 -20.77 30.94 51.49
C LEU A 11 -21.24 30.38 50.13
N PRO A 12 -21.29 31.23 49.09
CA PRO A 12 -22.28 31.18 48.03
C PRO A 12 -21.87 30.30 46.85
N ALA A 13 -22.88 29.97 46.05
CA ALA A 13 -22.73 29.50 44.69
C ALA A 13 -22.06 30.55 43.79
N VAL A 14 -21.58 30.05 42.65
CA VAL A 14 -21.08 30.74 41.44
C VAL A 14 -19.58 30.97 41.38
N LEU A 15 -18.87 30.04 40.73
CA LEU A 15 -17.85 30.43 39.76
C LEU A 15 -17.72 29.37 38.65
N ALA A 16 -18.10 29.81 37.45
CA ALA A 16 -17.58 29.45 36.14
C ALA A 16 -17.45 27.95 35.79
N ALA A 17 -18.42 27.48 35.01
CA ALA A 17 -18.18 26.51 33.96
C ALA A 17 -17.18 27.10 32.93
N LEU A 18 -15.99 26.51 32.81
CA LEU A 18 -15.02 26.58 31.70
C LEU A 18 -13.77 25.84 32.21
N LEU A 19 -13.48 24.60 31.81
CA LEU A 19 -12.93 24.25 30.50
C LEU A 19 -13.18 22.75 30.20
N LEU A 20 -13.94 22.49 29.13
CA LEU A 20 -13.88 21.24 28.37
C LEU A 20 -12.45 21.06 27.77
N PRO A 21 -12.08 19.83 27.36
CA PRO A 21 -10.89 19.13 27.83
C PRO A 21 -9.61 19.53 27.08
N ALA A 22 -8.50 19.72 27.80
CA ALA A 22 -7.16 19.65 27.19
C ALA A 22 -6.74 18.22 26.79
N ALA A 23 -7.67 17.25 26.80
CA ALA A 23 -7.45 15.90 26.29
C ALA A 23 -7.78 15.76 24.78
N GLY A 24 -8.51 16.71 24.19
CA GLY A 24 -8.86 16.66 22.75
C GLY A 24 -7.71 17.07 21.83
N ALA A 25 -6.91 18.07 22.23
CA ALA A 25 -5.81 18.58 21.40
C ALA A 25 -4.64 17.59 21.22
N LEU A 26 -4.48 16.62 22.13
CA LEU A 26 -3.45 15.58 22.01
C LEU A 26 -3.85 14.45 21.05
N VAL A 27 -5.15 14.23 20.84
CA VAL A 27 -5.66 13.23 19.89
C VAL A 27 -5.60 13.77 18.45
N GLU A 28 -5.86 15.07 18.25
CA GLU A 28 -5.83 15.73 16.94
C GLU A 28 -4.44 15.74 16.27
N LEU A 29 -3.36 15.88 17.06
CA LEU A 29 -1.98 15.83 16.55
C LEU A 29 -1.55 14.42 16.14
N ALA A 30 -2.20 13.38 16.67
CA ALA A 30 -1.97 12.00 16.25
C ALA A 30 -2.67 11.68 14.93
N GLU A 31 -3.85 12.26 14.66
CA GLU A 31 -4.62 12.02 13.43
C GLU A 31 -4.10 12.81 12.22
N ALA A 32 -3.41 13.93 12.42
CA ALA A 32 -2.73 14.68 11.36
C ALA A 32 -1.62 13.87 10.65
N GLN A 33 -1.18 12.75 11.23
CA GLN A 33 -0.13 11.86 10.73
C GLN A 33 -0.62 10.89 9.62
N SER A 34 -1.90 10.93 9.27
CA SER A 34 -2.54 10.01 8.30
C SER A 34 -2.40 10.44 6.83
N ARG A 35 -1.79 11.61 6.55
CA ARG A 35 -1.40 11.97 5.18
C ARG A 35 -0.12 11.19 4.86
N ARG A 36 -0.13 10.29 3.85
CA ARG A 36 1.08 9.57 3.39
C ARG A 36 2.18 10.60 3.13
N LEU A 37 3.19 10.61 3.99
CA LEU A 37 4.30 11.55 3.88
C LEU A 37 5.03 11.30 2.57
N ARG A 38 5.38 12.38 1.89
CA ARG A 38 6.05 12.27 0.59
C ARG A 38 7.52 11.95 0.80
N HIS A 39 8.11 11.25 -0.16
CA HIS A 39 9.55 11.11 -0.23
C HIS A 39 10.20 12.50 -0.28
N GLY A 40 11.19 12.75 0.57
CA GLY A 40 11.86 14.03 0.74
C GLY A 40 11.18 15.00 1.73
N GLU A 41 9.98 14.68 2.23
CA GLU A 41 9.32 15.47 3.26
C GLU A 41 10.11 15.39 4.57
N THR A 42 10.20 16.51 5.29
CA THR A 42 10.93 16.57 6.57
C THR A 42 9.95 16.70 7.72
N VAL A 43 10.08 15.82 8.70
CA VAL A 43 9.31 15.82 9.95
C VAL A 43 10.20 16.21 11.11
N ILE A 44 9.69 17.05 12.01
CA ILE A 44 10.44 17.54 13.18
C ILE A 44 10.37 16.57 14.36
N VAL A 45 9.39 15.67 14.38
CA VAL A 45 9.19 14.65 15.42
C VAL A 45 8.83 13.33 14.73
N LEU A 46 9.49 12.25 15.13
CA LEU A 46 9.14 10.92 14.65
C LEU A 46 7.87 10.40 15.34
N PRO A 47 7.04 9.62 14.62
CA PRO A 47 5.93 8.92 15.26
C PRO A 47 6.42 8.03 16.42
N PRO A 48 5.66 7.96 17.53
CA PRO A 48 5.99 7.05 18.63
C PRO A 48 5.94 5.60 18.15
N GLY A 49 6.75 4.73 18.76
CA GLY A 49 6.82 3.32 18.37
C GLY A 49 7.63 3.06 17.09
N ASN A 50 8.35 4.06 16.57
CA ASN A 50 9.31 3.85 15.49
C ASN A 50 10.38 2.80 15.88
N ARG A 51 10.82 2.04 14.88
CA ARG A 51 11.89 1.06 14.98
C ARG A 51 13.15 1.62 14.33
N THR A 52 14.30 1.31 14.89
CA THR A 52 15.60 1.74 14.36
C THR A 52 16.31 0.53 13.75
N PHE A 53 16.99 0.75 12.62
CA PHE A 53 17.83 -0.26 12.01
C PHE A 53 19.05 0.39 11.34
N ALA A 54 20.15 -0.35 11.25
CA ALA A 54 21.36 0.10 10.59
C ALA A 54 21.41 -0.48 9.16
N HIS A 55 21.74 0.36 8.19
CA HIS A 55 22.01 -0.07 6.82
C HIS A 55 23.20 0.71 6.27
N ARG A 56 24.25 0.00 5.85
CA ARG A 56 25.50 0.58 5.33
C ARG A 56 26.13 1.64 6.26
N GLY A 57 26.11 1.38 7.57
CA GLY A 57 26.66 2.29 8.59
C GLY A 57 25.79 3.53 8.88
N ILE A 58 24.63 3.66 8.23
CA ILE A 58 23.68 4.74 8.47
C ILE A 58 22.50 4.20 9.27
N THR A 59 22.10 4.94 10.30
CA THR A 59 20.91 4.65 11.10
C THR A 59 19.65 5.18 10.41
N TYR A 60 18.69 4.29 10.22
CA TYR A 60 17.37 4.60 9.69
C TYR A 60 16.30 4.33 10.74
N TYR A 61 15.18 5.02 10.60
CA TYR A 61 14.02 4.88 11.43
C TYR A 61 12.84 4.45 10.57
N TYR A 62 11.99 3.58 11.11
CA TYR A 62 10.89 2.98 10.39
C TYR A 62 9.62 3.04 11.23
N HIS A 63 8.52 3.49 10.64
CA HIS A 63 7.22 3.49 11.28
C HIS A 63 6.11 3.32 10.24
N GLY A 64 5.27 2.29 10.41
CA GLY A 64 4.04 2.11 9.63
C GLY A 64 4.22 2.15 8.11
N GLY A 65 5.28 1.53 7.57
CA GLY A 65 5.59 1.54 6.14
C GLY A 65 6.46 2.70 5.67
N THR A 66 6.66 3.73 6.50
CA THR A 66 7.46 4.91 6.15
C THR A 66 8.89 4.81 6.70
N TYR A 67 9.86 5.17 5.87
CA TYR A 67 11.28 5.17 6.22
C TYR A 67 11.77 6.60 6.41
N TYR A 68 12.62 6.78 7.41
CA TYR A 68 13.16 8.08 7.78
C TYR A 68 14.65 8.00 7.98
N ARG A 69 15.35 9.09 7.64
CA ARG A 69 16.76 9.28 7.93
C ARG A 69 16.95 10.59 8.70
N ARG A 70 17.94 10.63 9.58
CA ARG A 70 18.29 11.85 10.31
C ARG A 70 18.71 12.96 9.32
N ALA A 71 18.19 14.16 9.53
CA ALA A 71 18.51 15.38 8.77
C ALA A 71 18.97 16.49 9.74
N PRO A 72 19.56 17.60 9.25
CA PRO A 72 19.97 18.71 10.13
C PRO A 72 18.83 19.28 10.98
N ARG A 73 17.60 19.25 10.45
CA ARG A 73 16.38 19.63 11.17
C ARG A 73 15.39 18.48 11.14
N GLY A 74 15.45 17.62 12.16
CA GLY A 74 14.53 16.48 12.31
C GLY A 74 14.91 15.28 11.44
N TRP A 75 13.93 14.75 10.71
CA TRP A 75 14.05 13.54 9.92
C TRP A 75 13.43 13.72 8.54
N VAL A 76 14.12 13.21 7.51
CA VAL A 76 13.62 13.22 6.14
C VAL A 76 13.04 11.85 5.80
N VAL A 77 11.89 11.84 5.15
CA VAL A 77 11.23 10.66 4.61
C VAL A 77 12.00 10.20 3.37
N VAL A 78 12.38 8.93 3.36
CA VAL A 78 13.19 8.32 2.30
C VAL A 78 12.49 7.10 1.73
N ALA A 79 12.94 6.67 0.55
CA ALA A 79 12.49 5.40 0.01
C ALA A 79 13.05 4.26 0.86
N ALA A 80 12.36 3.11 0.85
CA ALA A 80 12.87 1.88 1.44
C ALA A 80 14.24 1.56 0.80
N PRO A 81 15.34 1.53 1.58
CA PRO A 81 16.65 1.28 1.02
C PRO A 81 16.74 -0.19 0.56
N PHE A 82 17.09 -0.44 -0.70
CA PHE A 82 17.32 -1.80 -1.17
C PHE A 82 18.45 -2.48 -0.38
N GLY A 83 18.19 -3.69 0.10
CA GLY A 83 19.07 -4.45 0.99
C GLY A 83 19.02 -4.03 2.46
N ALA A 84 18.10 -3.14 2.84
CA ALA A 84 17.86 -2.84 4.26
C ALA A 84 17.23 -4.04 4.95
N VAL A 85 17.77 -4.42 6.11
CA VAL A 85 17.17 -5.46 6.95
C VAL A 85 16.41 -4.79 8.08
N VAL A 86 15.11 -4.99 8.11
CA VAL A 86 14.19 -4.47 9.12
C VAL A 86 13.71 -5.61 10.03
N PRO A 87 13.56 -5.37 11.34
CA PRO A 87 13.11 -6.41 12.26
C PRO A 87 11.61 -6.73 12.10
N VAL A 88 10.81 -5.76 11.65
CA VAL A 88 9.35 -5.87 11.55
C VAL A 88 8.88 -5.17 10.28
N ILE A 89 7.94 -5.77 9.58
CA ILE A 89 7.24 -5.23 8.39
C ILE A 89 5.85 -4.72 8.79
N PRO A 90 5.22 -3.83 8.00
CA PRO A 90 3.94 -3.22 8.38
C PRO A 90 2.80 -4.24 8.32
N THR A 91 1.87 -4.19 9.27
CA THR A 91 0.82 -5.21 9.46
C THR A 91 -0.11 -5.40 8.24
N GLY A 92 -0.19 -4.42 7.34
CA GLY A 92 -1.00 -4.48 6.11
C GLY A 92 -0.33 -5.16 4.91
N TYR A 93 0.79 -5.86 5.11
CA TYR A 93 1.49 -6.51 4.02
C TYR A 93 0.62 -7.56 3.31
N ARG A 94 0.85 -7.72 2.00
CA ARG A 94 0.32 -8.80 1.17
C ARG A 94 1.42 -9.81 0.86
N THR A 95 1.10 -11.09 0.92
CA THR A 95 2.02 -12.15 0.50
C THR A 95 1.91 -12.39 -1.01
N VAL A 96 3.04 -12.45 -1.70
CA VAL A 96 3.16 -12.74 -3.13
C VAL A 96 4.15 -13.88 -3.32
N ILE A 97 3.76 -14.90 -4.08
CA ILE A 97 4.66 -15.98 -4.49
C ILE A 97 5.07 -15.71 -5.92
N ALA A 98 6.38 -15.58 -6.16
CA ALA A 98 6.94 -15.35 -7.50
C ALA A 98 8.22 -16.18 -7.69
N GLY A 99 8.30 -16.94 -8.78
CA GLY A 99 9.45 -17.80 -9.06
C GLY A 99 9.75 -18.83 -7.97
N GLY A 100 8.72 -19.30 -7.25
CA GLY A 100 8.88 -20.26 -6.14
C GLY A 100 9.33 -19.66 -4.80
N ALA A 101 9.56 -18.34 -4.72
CA ALA A 101 9.92 -17.65 -3.50
C ALA A 101 8.74 -16.83 -2.94
N THR A 102 8.67 -16.73 -1.61
CA THR A 102 7.67 -15.94 -0.89
C THR A 102 8.18 -14.52 -0.62
N TYR A 103 7.41 -13.54 -1.06
CA TYR A 103 7.63 -12.12 -0.83
C TYR A 103 6.48 -11.53 -0.02
N TYR A 104 6.79 -10.56 0.82
CA TYR A 104 5.81 -9.74 1.54
C TYR A 104 5.85 -8.34 0.92
N VAL A 105 4.70 -7.74 0.65
CA VAL A 105 4.61 -6.51 -0.13
C VAL A 105 3.72 -5.50 0.57
N ASP A 106 4.21 -4.28 0.73
CA ASP A 106 3.45 -3.15 1.26
C ASP A 106 3.81 -1.88 0.50
N ASP A 107 2.80 -1.12 0.05
CA ASP A 107 2.96 0.14 -0.72
C ASP A 107 3.97 0.08 -1.87
N GLY A 108 4.08 -1.08 -2.54
CA GLY A 108 5.04 -1.31 -3.64
C GLY A 108 6.46 -1.68 -3.20
N VAL A 109 6.74 -1.74 -1.90
CA VAL A 109 8.01 -2.21 -1.33
C VAL A 109 7.93 -3.72 -1.12
N TYR A 110 8.94 -4.44 -1.60
CA TYR A 110 9.04 -5.89 -1.48
C TYR A 110 10.01 -6.28 -0.38
N TYR A 111 9.63 -7.27 0.40
CA TYR A 111 10.40 -7.83 1.50
C TYR A 111 10.56 -9.33 1.32
N ARG A 112 11.75 -9.86 1.60
CA ARG A 112 11.95 -11.30 1.81
C ARG A 112 12.29 -11.58 3.26
N ARG A 113 11.87 -12.72 3.78
CA ARG A 113 12.26 -13.16 5.12
C ARG A 113 13.70 -13.67 5.09
N VAL A 114 14.52 -13.19 6.02
CA VAL A 114 15.91 -13.62 6.25
C VAL A 114 16.10 -14.01 7.71
N ILE A 115 17.11 -14.82 8.02
CA ILE A 115 17.50 -15.14 9.39
C ILE A 115 18.82 -14.43 9.69
N VAL A 116 18.79 -13.49 10.64
CA VAL A 116 19.97 -12.77 11.11
C VAL A 116 20.14 -13.10 12.59
N GLN A 117 21.32 -13.61 12.96
CA GLN A 117 21.61 -14.00 14.35
C GLN A 117 20.53 -14.92 14.96
N ASN A 118 20.08 -15.91 14.20
CA ASN A 118 19.01 -16.85 14.60
C ASN A 118 17.64 -16.20 14.87
N GLN A 119 17.41 -14.96 14.42
CA GLN A 119 16.14 -14.27 14.51
C GLN A 119 15.57 -13.96 13.12
N PRO A 120 14.25 -14.10 12.92
CA PRO A 120 13.63 -13.72 11.66
C PRO A 120 13.62 -12.21 11.51
N GLN A 121 14.12 -11.74 10.38
CA GLN A 121 14.08 -10.35 9.95
C GLN A 121 13.62 -10.29 8.49
N TYR A 122 13.45 -9.08 7.96
CA TYR A 122 12.93 -8.86 6.62
C TYR A 122 13.86 -7.94 5.85
N GLU A 123 14.34 -8.40 4.71
CA GLU A 123 15.19 -7.62 3.83
C GLU A 123 14.36 -6.98 2.72
N VAL A 124 14.53 -5.67 2.52
CA VAL A 124 13.97 -4.92 1.41
C VAL A 124 14.65 -5.37 0.11
N VAL A 125 13.87 -5.90 -0.82
CA VAL A 125 14.36 -6.42 -2.10
C VAL A 125 13.73 -5.67 -3.26
N GLN A 126 14.33 -5.83 -4.44
CA GLN A 126 13.67 -5.42 -5.68
C GLN A 126 12.42 -6.26 -5.90
N ALA A 127 11.43 -5.67 -6.59
CA ALA A 127 10.29 -6.43 -7.04
C ALA A 127 10.78 -7.64 -7.85
N PRO A 128 10.26 -8.85 -7.59
CA PRO A 128 10.59 -10.00 -8.40
C PRO A 128 10.24 -9.66 -9.85
N ALA A 129 11.14 -10.00 -10.76
CA ALA A 129 10.84 -9.86 -12.18
C ALA A 129 9.49 -10.56 -12.44
N PRO A 130 8.58 -9.95 -13.24
CA PRO A 130 7.41 -10.67 -13.68
C PRO A 130 7.91 -11.99 -14.26
N ALA A 131 7.24 -13.10 -13.91
CA ALA A 131 7.56 -14.40 -14.49
C ALA A 131 7.78 -14.18 -15.99
N PRO A 132 8.91 -14.66 -16.57
CA PRO A 132 9.23 -14.40 -17.98
C PRO A 132 7.95 -14.70 -18.74
N ALA A 133 7.32 -13.64 -19.27
CA ALA A 133 5.89 -13.65 -19.61
C ALA A 133 5.62 -14.98 -20.29
N ALA A 134 4.98 -15.92 -19.57
CA ALA A 134 4.97 -17.33 -19.94
C ALA A 134 4.74 -17.35 -21.44
N PRO A 135 5.72 -17.85 -22.25
CA PRO A 135 5.93 -17.41 -23.62
C PRO A 135 4.56 -17.23 -24.20
N VAL A 136 4.11 -15.95 -24.32
CA VAL A 136 2.70 -15.65 -24.63
C VAL A 136 2.44 -16.61 -25.75
N PRO A 137 1.57 -17.65 -25.57
CA PRO A 137 1.54 -18.75 -26.51
C PRO A 137 1.43 -18.02 -27.82
N GLN A 138 2.46 -18.19 -28.67
CA GLN A 138 2.60 -17.43 -29.90
C GLN A 138 1.43 -17.90 -30.73
N GLN A 139 0.25 -17.40 -30.39
CA GLN A 139 -1.01 -17.73 -30.98
C GLN A 139 -0.88 -16.95 -32.27
N ALA A 140 -0.31 -17.67 -33.23
CA ALA A 140 -0.57 -17.43 -34.61
C ALA A 140 -0.10 -16.05 -35.09
N GLN A 141 1.07 -15.58 -34.63
CA GLN A 141 1.83 -14.59 -35.42
C GLN A 141 2.41 -15.32 -36.65
N GLY A 142 1.53 -15.66 -37.60
CA GLY A 142 1.88 -16.37 -38.83
C GLY A 142 0.99 -17.58 -39.19
N ALA A 143 0.09 -18.03 -38.30
CA ALA A 143 -0.95 -19.00 -38.67
C ALA A 143 -2.28 -18.25 -38.85
N SER A 144 -3.03 -18.54 -39.90
CA SER A 144 -4.38 -18.00 -40.04
C SER A 144 -5.26 -18.52 -38.89
N TYR A 145 -5.70 -17.64 -38.00
CA TYR A 145 -6.65 -17.99 -36.94
C TYR A 145 -8.08 -17.87 -37.47
N CYS A 146 -8.74 -19.00 -37.69
CA CYS A 146 -10.11 -19.05 -38.19
C CYS A 146 -11.10 -19.36 -37.06
N ARG A 147 -12.23 -18.64 -37.04
CA ARG A 147 -13.36 -18.86 -36.13
C ARG A 147 -14.67 -18.78 -36.90
N GLU A 148 -15.72 -19.41 -36.39
CA GLU A 148 -17.07 -19.20 -36.90
C GLU A 148 -17.51 -17.76 -36.66
N ALA A 149 -18.23 -17.20 -37.63
CA ALA A 149 -18.78 -15.86 -37.61
C ALA A 149 -20.24 -15.90 -38.08
N GLN A 150 -21.08 -15.13 -37.39
CA GLN A 150 -22.44 -14.85 -37.81
C GLN A 150 -22.45 -13.54 -38.57
N ILE A 151 -22.98 -13.56 -39.79
CA ILE A 151 -23.16 -12.38 -40.63
C ILE A 151 -24.64 -12.21 -40.96
N VAL A 152 -25.05 -10.98 -41.24
CA VAL A 152 -26.39 -10.69 -41.75
C VAL A 152 -26.30 -10.57 -43.26
N ILE A 153 -27.14 -11.31 -43.99
CA ILE A 153 -27.27 -11.26 -45.44
C ILE A 153 -28.68 -10.81 -45.81
N SER A 154 -28.85 -10.02 -46.87
CA SER A 154 -30.18 -9.66 -47.36
C SER A 154 -30.56 -10.55 -48.54
N VAL A 155 -31.63 -11.34 -48.41
CA VAL A 155 -32.16 -12.23 -49.46
C VAL A 155 -33.55 -11.74 -49.84
N GLY A 156 -33.70 -11.23 -51.06
CA GLY A 156 -35.00 -10.70 -51.53
C GLY A 156 -35.53 -9.51 -50.71
N GLY A 157 -34.63 -8.69 -50.14
CA GLY A 157 -34.99 -7.52 -49.33
C GLY A 157 -35.33 -7.82 -47.86
N LYS A 158 -35.13 -9.05 -47.40
CA LYS A 158 -35.21 -9.44 -45.98
C LYS A 158 -33.84 -9.81 -45.45
N ASP A 159 -33.54 -9.35 -44.25
CA ASP A 159 -32.30 -9.68 -43.56
C ASP A 159 -32.39 -11.05 -42.89
N GLU A 160 -31.38 -11.87 -43.12
CA GLU A 160 -31.24 -13.24 -42.65
C GLU A 160 -29.86 -13.45 -42.02
N THR A 161 -29.73 -14.35 -41.05
CA THR A 161 -28.42 -14.68 -40.44
C THR A 161 -27.77 -15.86 -41.15
N ALA A 162 -26.51 -15.70 -41.56
CA ALA A 162 -25.69 -16.77 -42.11
C ALA A 162 -24.45 -17.02 -41.23
N PHE A 163 -23.99 -18.26 -41.20
CA PHE A 163 -22.78 -18.66 -40.50
C PHE A 163 -21.67 -18.94 -41.51
N THR A 164 -20.49 -18.40 -41.26
CA THR A 164 -19.31 -18.56 -42.13
C THR A 164 -18.05 -18.69 -41.28
N THR A 165 -16.93 -19.01 -41.90
CA THR A 165 -15.63 -19.01 -41.24
C THR A 165 -14.92 -17.68 -41.51
N ALA A 166 -14.61 -16.93 -40.45
CA ALA A 166 -13.78 -15.73 -40.51
C ALA A 166 -12.35 -16.06 -40.06
N CYS A 167 -11.37 -15.80 -40.93
CA CYS A 167 -9.96 -15.97 -40.64
C CYS A 167 -9.28 -14.61 -40.41
N ARG A 168 -8.51 -14.50 -39.33
CA ARG A 168 -7.68 -13.34 -39.03
C ARG A 168 -6.36 -13.45 -39.78
N GLU A 169 -6.04 -12.43 -40.56
CA GLU A 169 -4.76 -12.30 -41.24
C GLU A 169 -3.66 -11.79 -40.29
N PRO A 170 -2.38 -11.99 -40.64
CA PRO A 170 -1.24 -11.51 -39.83
C PRO A 170 -1.23 -9.98 -39.62
N ASP A 171 -1.83 -9.21 -40.52
CA ASP A 171 -2.00 -7.74 -40.40
C ASP A 171 -3.12 -7.34 -39.41
N GLY A 172 -3.84 -8.32 -38.87
CA GLY A 172 -4.95 -8.15 -37.93
C GLY A 172 -6.31 -7.97 -38.58
N SER A 173 -6.39 -7.90 -39.91
CA SER A 173 -7.65 -7.84 -40.65
C SER A 173 -8.40 -9.18 -40.61
N TRP A 174 -9.69 -9.14 -40.88
CA TRP A 174 -10.54 -10.33 -40.93
C TRP A 174 -11.01 -10.58 -42.36
N ARG A 175 -10.91 -11.82 -42.82
CA ARG A 175 -11.45 -12.26 -44.11
C ARG A 175 -12.40 -13.43 -43.93
N LEU A 176 -13.55 -13.33 -44.57
CA LEU A 176 -14.51 -14.43 -44.66
C LEU A 176 -14.01 -15.44 -45.69
N LYS A 177 -14.09 -16.73 -45.37
CA LYS A 177 -13.88 -17.79 -46.35
C LYS A 177 -15.22 -18.20 -46.97
N PRO A 178 -15.29 -18.31 -48.31
CA PRO A 178 -16.45 -18.83 -49.01
C PRO A 178 -16.83 -20.24 -48.56
#